data_AF-A0A938AIQ0-F1
#
_entry.id   AF-A0A938AIQ0-F1
#
_cell.length_a   1.000
_cell.length_b   1.000
_cell.length_c   1.000
_cell.angle_alpha   90.00
_cell.angle_beta   90.00
_cell.angle_gamma   90.00
#
_symmetry.space_group_name_H-M   'P 1'
#
loop_
_entity.id
_entity.type
_entity.pdbx_description
1 polymer ?
#
loop_
_entity_poly.entity_id
_entity_poly.type
_entity_poly.pdbx_seq_one_letter_code
_entity_poly.pdbx_strand_id
1 'polypeptide(L)'
;MSTLARWTIATLAALIAVVALMAPAAARVDCGNGKYCPPGNACLKGDLCGEIVEAPPGSVRTQSGTWCEPGFREHRYKPGACVPIAYSDCRDGTICPEGRRCNDATNSCDGGSAPTGPMCGNFRCEEGRICSSAGRCMNTTYFQDCGGGAICSKNKACAQDGGCAIVGIGRTQQVPLAIDNKQQNILRQ
;
A
#
# COMPACT_ATOMS: atom_id res chain seq x y z
N MET A 1 -4.88 11.10 -64.81
CA MET A 1 -4.39 10.54 -63.53
C MET A 1 -3.48 11.57 -62.88
N SER A 2 -3.71 12.16 -61.71
CA SER A 2 -4.88 12.20 -60.83
C SER A 2 -4.53 13.24 -59.75
N THR A 3 -5.07 14.45 -59.86
CA THR A 3 -4.92 15.58 -58.92
C THR A 3 -5.52 15.31 -57.53
N LEU A 4 -6.19 14.16 -57.37
CA LEU A 4 -6.82 13.69 -56.12
C LEU A 4 -5.83 13.15 -55.08
N ALA A 5 -4.58 12.80 -55.46
CA ALA A 5 -3.64 12.16 -54.54
C ALA A 5 -2.85 13.12 -53.64
N ARG A 6 -2.86 14.43 -53.92
CA ARG A 6 -2.12 15.44 -53.12
C ARG A 6 -2.93 16.00 -51.94
N TRP A 7 -4.25 15.88 -51.97
CA TRP A 7 -5.13 16.42 -50.94
C TRP A 7 -5.33 15.49 -49.72
N THR A 8 -5.06 14.19 -49.87
CA THR A 8 -5.23 13.20 -48.78
C THR A 8 -4.04 13.13 -47.81
N ILE A 9 -2.85 13.56 -48.21
CA ILE A 9 -1.66 13.51 -47.34
C ILE A 9 -1.60 14.72 -46.40
N ALA A 10 -2.09 15.89 -46.84
CA ALA A 10 -2.08 17.10 -46.04
C ALA A 10 -3.08 17.04 -44.85
N THR A 11 -4.19 16.33 -44.99
CA THR A 11 -5.20 16.19 -43.93
C THR A 11 -4.81 15.17 -42.86
N LEU A 12 -4.05 14.11 -43.19
CA LEU A 12 -3.58 13.15 -42.20
C LEU A 12 -2.50 13.75 -41.27
N ALA A 13 -1.63 14.62 -41.78
CA ALA A 13 -0.58 15.26 -40.96
C ALA A 13 -1.17 16.27 -39.94
N ALA A 14 -2.24 16.97 -40.31
CA ALA A 14 -2.93 17.90 -39.41
C ALA A 14 -3.69 17.20 -38.27
N LEU A 15 -4.25 16.00 -38.51
CA LEU A 15 -4.93 15.23 -37.47
C LEU A 15 -3.97 14.60 -36.45
N ILE A 16 -2.75 14.23 -36.86
CA ILE A 16 -1.74 13.68 -35.93
C ILE A 16 -1.17 14.78 -35.01
N ALA A 17 -1.06 16.03 -35.50
CA ALA A 17 -0.58 17.15 -34.69
C ALA A 17 -1.56 17.59 -33.58
N VAL A 18 -2.88 17.39 -33.78
CA VAL A 18 -3.90 17.77 -32.78
C VAL A 18 -4.00 16.72 -31.65
N VAL A 19 -3.74 15.44 -31.91
CA VAL A 19 -3.82 14.39 -30.88
C VAL A 19 -2.62 14.43 -29.91
N ALA A 20 -1.47 14.94 -30.32
CA ALA A 20 -0.27 15.03 -29.46
C ALA A 20 -0.33 16.14 -28.39
N LEU A 21 -1.26 17.11 -28.50
CA LEU A 21 -1.36 18.26 -27.59
C LEU A 21 -2.31 18.04 -26.40
N MET A 22 -2.98 16.88 -26.33
CA MET A 22 -3.87 16.52 -25.21
C MET A 22 -3.33 15.33 -24.41
N ALA A 23 -2.00 15.23 -24.24
CA ALA A 23 -1.49 14.43 -23.13
C ALA A 23 -2.00 15.10 -21.85
N PRO A 24 -2.87 14.45 -21.04
CA PRO A 24 -3.22 15.00 -19.75
C PRO A 24 -1.91 15.18 -19.00
N ALA A 25 -1.60 16.42 -18.61
CA ALA A 25 -0.48 16.67 -17.71
C ALA A 25 -0.70 15.74 -16.53
N ALA A 26 0.12 14.69 -16.45
CA ALA A 26 -0.16 13.57 -15.58
C ALA A 26 -0.24 14.16 -14.15
N ALA A 27 -1.44 14.07 -13.57
CA ALA A 27 -1.78 14.88 -12.41
C ALA A 27 -0.92 14.44 -11.22
N ARG A 28 -0.05 15.34 -10.75
CA ARG A 28 0.73 15.15 -9.54
C ARG A 28 -0.19 14.83 -8.36
N VAL A 29 0.31 14.00 -7.45
CA VAL A 29 -0.39 13.69 -6.19
C VAL A 29 0.07 14.70 -5.15
N ASP A 30 -0.82 15.59 -4.73
CA ASP A 30 -0.52 16.55 -3.67
C ASP A 30 -0.41 15.80 -2.33
N CYS A 31 0.76 15.88 -1.72
CA CYS A 31 1.04 15.23 -0.44
C CYS A 31 0.77 16.15 0.75
N GLY A 32 0.33 17.39 0.49
CA GLY A 32 0.32 18.46 1.48
C GLY A 32 1.73 18.95 1.80
N ASN A 33 1.85 19.83 2.79
CA ASN A 33 3.12 20.41 3.25
C ASN A 33 3.96 21.08 2.15
N GLY A 34 3.31 21.53 1.07
CA GLY A 34 3.97 22.15 -0.07
C GLY A 34 4.78 21.16 -0.94
N LYS A 35 4.49 19.87 -0.87
CA LYS A 35 5.20 18.81 -1.61
C LYS A 35 4.24 17.93 -2.41
N TYR A 36 4.77 17.24 -3.42
CA TYR A 36 3.99 16.32 -4.24
C TYR A 36 4.78 15.07 -4.63
N CYS A 37 4.02 14.05 -5.02
CA CYS A 37 4.53 12.85 -5.67
C CYS A 37 4.16 12.80 -7.15
N PRO A 38 4.96 12.10 -7.98
CA PRO A 38 4.58 11.81 -9.35
C PRO A 38 3.24 11.07 -9.44
N PRO A 39 2.55 11.16 -10.57
CA PRO A 39 1.34 10.38 -10.84
C PRO A 39 1.58 8.88 -10.60
N GLY A 40 0.56 8.17 -10.10
CA GLY A 40 0.65 6.75 -9.77
C GLY A 40 1.47 6.43 -8.51
N ASN A 41 1.93 7.44 -7.76
CA ASN A 41 2.64 7.24 -6.50
C ASN A 41 1.77 7.66 -5.30
N ALA A 42 1.92 6.96 -4.19
CA ALA A 42 1.36 7.34 -2.90
C ALA A 42 2.33 8.24 -2.12
N CYS A 43 1.77 9.16 -1.34
CA CYS A 43 2.50 9.99 -0.39
C CYS A 43 2.75 9.20 0.89
N LEU A 44 4.01 9.01 1.25
CA LEU A 44 4.44 8.18 2.36
C LEU A 44 5.06 9.02 3.47
N LYS A 45 5.00 8.51 4.71
CA LYS A 45 5.69 9.12 5.84
C LYS A 45 7.20 9.22 5.57
N GLY A 46 7.80 10.29 6.11
CA GLY A 46 9.21 10.61 5.91
C GLY A 46 9.50 11.33 4.59
N ASP A 47 8.51 12.05 4.04
CA ASP A 47 8.63 12.80 2.79
C ASP A 47 8.96 11.94 1.56
N LEU A 48 8.43 10.71 1.52
CA LEU A 48 8.71 9.75 0.45
C LEU A 48 7.51 9.59 -0.49
N CYS A 49 7.82 9.17 -1.71
CA CYS A 49 6.89 8.67 -2.71
C CYS A 49 7.14 7.18 -2.93
N GLY A 50 6.07 6.43 -3.13
CA GLY A 50 6.16 5.03 -3.56
C GLY A 50 5.14 4.75 -4.65
N GLU A 51 5.58 4.08 -5.71
CA GLU A 51 4.71 3.65 -6.81
C GLU A 51 3.63 2.71 -6.28
N ILE A 52 2.36 3.02 -6.54
CA ILE A 52 1.23 2.18 -6.17
C ILE A 52 1.25 0.95 -7.07
N VAL A 53 1.27 -0.22 -6.46
CA VAL A 53 1.27 -1.50 -7.17
C VAL A 53 0.07 -2.32 -6.73
N GLU A 54 -0.44 -3.16 -7.63
CA GLU A 54 -1.50 -4.11 -7.29
C GLU A 54 -0.99 -5.20 -6.34
N ALA A 55 0.24 -5.67 -6.58
CA ALA A 55 0.86 -6.75 -5.82
C ALA A 55 2.38 -6.56 -5.74
N PRO A 56 2.97 -6.44 -4.55
CA PRO A 56 4.42 -6.41 -4.40
C PRO A 56 5.04 -7.79 -4.78
N PRO A 57 6.32 -7.83 -5.20
CA PRO A 57 6.99 -9.09 -5.51
C PRO A 57 6.91 -10.10 -4.36
N GLY A 58 6.57 -11.35 -4.67
CA GLY A 58 6.37 -12.40 -3.66
C GLY A 58 4.95 -12.48 -3.08
N SER A 59 4.01 -11.69 -3.61
CA SER A 59 2.59 -11.81 -3.27
C SER A 59 1.98 -13.11 -3.80
N VAL A 60 0.96 -13.60 -3.10
CA VAL A 60 0.21 -14.81 -3.43
C VAL A 60 -1.18 -14.41 -3.93
N ARG A 61 -1.56 -14.86 -5.12
CA ARG A 61 -2.91 -14.63 -5.66
C ARG A 61 -3.91 -15.50 -4.93
N THR A 62 -5.01 -14.91 -4.47
CA THR A 62 -6.09 -15.59 -3.76
C THR A 62 -7.09 -16.19 -4.74
N GLN A 63 -7.92 -17.13 -4.27
CA GLN A 63 -9.03 -17.69 -5.05
C GLN A 63 -10.06 -16.64 -5.48
N SER A 64 -10.21 -15.57 -4.68
CA SER A 64 -11.09 -14.45 -5.00
C SER A 64 -10.53 -13.50 -6.08
N GLY A 65 -9.29 -13.72 -6.53
CA GLY A 65 -8.60 -12.88 -7.50
C GLY A 65 -7.84 -11.70 -6.90
N THR A 66 -7.86 -11.52 -5.58
CA THR A 66 -7.05 -10.52 -4.84
C THR A 66 -5.63 -11.04 -4.55
N TRP A 67 -4.81 -10.23 -3.89
CA TRP A 67 -3.43 -10.59 -3.54
C TRP A 67 -3.19 -10.54 -2.03
N CYS A 68 -2.56 -11.60 -1.51
CA CYS A 68 -1.94 -11.60 -0.20
C CYS A 68 -0.48 -11.20 -0.33
N GLU A 69 -0.03 -10.38 0.61
CA GLU A 69 1.32 -9.84 0.62
C GLU A 69 2.39 -10.89 0.91
N PRO A 70 3.67 -10.60 0.62
CA PRO A 70 4.78 -11.48 0.96
C PRO A 70 4.77 -11.88 2.44
N GLY A 71 4.91 -13.18 2.73
CA GLY A 71 4.83 -13.68 4.10
C GLY A 71 3.41 -13.86 4.64
N PHE A 72 2.39 -13.63 3.81
CA PHE A 72 1.00 -13.97 4.06
C PHE A 72 0.54 -15.05 3.08
N ARG A 73 -0.46 -15.82 3.50
CA ARG A 73 -1.16 -16.80 2.69
C ARG A 73 -2.65 -16.52 2.71
N GLU A 74 -3.38 -17.10 1.78
CA GLU A 74 -4.84 -17.09 1.83
C GLU A 74 -5.34 -17.87 3.05
N HIS A 75 -6.40 -17.35 3.67
CA HIS A 75 -7.13 -18.00 4.76
C HIS A 75 -7.81 -19.26 4.24
N ARG A 76 -7.63 -20.40 4.93
CA ARG A 76 -8.11 -21.73 4.48
C ARG A 76 -9.62 -21.78 4.30
N TYR A 77 -10.34 -21.10 5.20
CA TYR A 77 -11.81 -21.14 5.24
C TYR A 77 -12.51 -19.88 4.71
N LYS A 78 -11.76 -18.81 4.36
CA LYS A 78 -12.34 -17.52 3.98
C LYS A 78 -11.62 -16.98 2.73
N PRO A 79 -12.12 -17.31 1.52
CA PRO A 79 -11.50 -16.88 0.27
C PRO A 79 -11.26 -15.36 0.23
N GLY A 80 -10.09 -14.97 -0.24
CA GLY A 80 -9.66 -13.57 -0.35
C GLY A 80 -9.14 -12.93 0.95
N ALA A 81 -9.29 -13.57 2.10
CA ALA A 81 -8.69 -13.09 3.35
C ALA A 81 -7.23 -13.55 3.46
N CYS A 82 -6.36 -12.68 3.99
CA CYS A 82 -4.93 -12.95 4.11
C CYS A 82 -4.51 -13.12 5.57
N VAL A 83 -3.68 -14.13 5.82
CA VAL A 83 -3.22 -14.54 7.16
C VAL A 83 -1.70 -14.62 7.15
N PRO A 84 -0.98 -14.06 8.15
CA PRO A 84 0.46 -14.27 8.25
C PRO A 84 0.79 -15.77 8.28
N ILE A 85 1.88 -16.19 7.64
CA ILE A 85 2.18 -17.64 7.50
C ILE A 85 2.34 -18.34 8.85
N ALA A 86 2.88 -17.68 9.88
CA ALA A 86 3.03 -18.26 11.22
C ALA A 86 1.75 -18.24 12.06
N TYR A 87 0.66 -17.65 11.55
CA TYR A 87 -0.61 -17.56 12.26
C TYR A 87 -1.50 -18.73 11.84
N SER A 88 -2.33 -19.18 12.79
CA SER A 88 -3.32 -20.23 12.56
C SER A 88 -4.66 -19.59 12.25
N ASP A 89 -5.41 -20.18 11.32
CA ASP A 89 -6.75 -19.74 10.95
C ASP A 89 -7.81 -20.75 11.39
N CYS A 90 -8.87 -20.24 11.99
CA CYS A 90 -10.01 -20.97 12.50
C CYS A 90 -11.13 -21.05 11.47
N ARG A 91 -12.00 -22.06 11.60
CA ARG A 91 -13.13 -22.26 10.69
C ARG A 91 -14.09 -21.07 10.61
N ASP A 92 -14.30 -20.38 11.74
CA ASP A 92 -15.16 -19.19 11.84
C ASP A 92 -14.53 -17.91 11.25
N GLY A 93 -13.27 -17.97 10.83
CA GLY A 93 -12.51 -16.81 10.37
C GLY A 93 -11.65 -16.14 11.43
N THR A 94 -11.65 -16.65 12.68
CA THR A 94 -10.75 -16.18 13.73
C THR A 94 -9.31 -16.49 13.35
N ILE A 95 -8.41 -15.52 13.53
CA ILE A 95 -6.98 -15.69 13.26
C ILE A 95 -6.24 -15.71 14.59
N CYS A 96 -5.63 -16.84 14.89
CA CYS A 96 -4.83 -17.05 16.07
C CYS A 96 -3.37 -16.66 15.82
N PRO A 97 -2.78 -15.88 16.73
CA PRO A 97 -1.38 -15.53 16.61
C PRO A 97 -0.45 -16.71 16.65
N GLU A 98 0.78 -16.48 16.21
CA GLU A 98 1.89 -17.41 16.33
C GLU A 98 2.00 -17.99 17.75
N GLY A 99 2.23 -19.30 17.84
CA GLY A 99 2.30 -20.04 19.11
C GLY A 99 0.94 -20.42 19.70
N ARG A 100 -0.17 -19.92 19.14
CA ARG A 100 -1.53 -20.35 19.51
C ARG A 100 -2.12 -21.30 18.49
N ARG A 101 -3.04 -22.15 18.97
CA ARG A 101 -3.79 -23.09 18.14
C ARG A 101 -5.24 -22.67 18.11
N CYS A 102 -5.88 -22.88 16.97
CA CYS A 102 -7.32 -22.74 16.91
C CYS A 102 -7.99 -23.89 17.65
N ASN A 103 -8.93 -23.56 18.52
CA ASN A 103 -9.91 -24.48 19.06
C ASN A 103 -11.21 -24.31 18.28
N ASP A 104 -11.44 -25.18 17.29
CA ASP A 104 -12.62 -25.12 16.43
C ASP A 104 -13.94 -25.41 17.19
N ALA A 105 -13.89 -25.97 18.42
CA ALA A 105 -15.09 -26.21 19.21
C ALA A 105 -15.58 -24.93 19.92
N THR A 106 -14.66 -24.06 20.32
CA THR A 106 -14.95 -22.81 21.05
C THR A 106 -14.74 -21.55 20.20
N ASN A 107 -14.23 -21.69 18.98
CA ASN A 107 -13.80 -20.58 18.12
C ASN A 107 -12.80 -19.65 18.84
N SER A 108 -11.92 -20.22 19.66
CA SER A 108 -10.93 -19.48 20.45
C SER A 108 -9.50 -19.89 20.11
N CYS A 109 -8.57 -19.03 20.51
CA CYS A 109 -7.14 -19.27 20.35
C CYS A 109 -6.55 -19.76 21.67
N ASP A 110 -6.21 -21.03 21.73
CA ASP A 110 -5.68 -21.69 22.92
C ASP A 110 -4.14 -21.72 22.88
N GLY A 111 -3.54 -21.72 24.08
CA GLY A 111 -2.09 -21.64 24.26
C GLY A 111 -1.54 -20.22 24.10
N GLY A 112 -0.26 -20.14 23.74
CA GLY A 112 0.49 -18.88 23.63
C GLY A 112 1.45 -18.65 24.81
N SER A 113 2.35 -17.69 24.62
CA SER A 113 3.31 -17.29 25.65
C SER A 113 2.62 -16.59 26.81
N ALA A 114 3.30 -16.53 27.95
CA ALA A 114 2.80 -15.83 29.13
C ALA A 114 2.51 -14.35 28.81
N PRO A 115 1.44 -13.76 29.40
CA PRO A 115 1.15 -12.33 29.25
C PRO A 115 2.13 -11.54 30.12
N THR A 116 3.39 -11.45 29.74
CA THR A 116 4.45 -10.72 30.45
C THR A 116 4.86 -9.43 29.75
N GLY A 117 4.27 -9.14 28.58
CA GLY A 117 4.52 -7.94 27.80
C GLY A 117 3.92 -6.67 28.42
N PRO A 118 3.98 -5.55 27.67
CA PRO A 118 3.45 -4.26 28.11
C PRO A 118 1.92 -4.27 28.22
N MET A 119 1.39 -3.32 29.00
CA MET A 119 -0.04 -3.06 29.09
C MET A 119 -0.47 -2.10 27.98
N CYS A 120 -1.39 -2.51 27.12
CA CYS A 120 -2.01 -1.64 26.11
C CYS A 120 -3.49 -1.47 26.44
N GLY A 121 -3.83 -0.29 26.99
CA GLY A 121 -5.14 -0.07 27.59
C GLY A 121 -5.36 -1.04 28.76
N ASN A 122 -6.43 -1.83 28.67
CA ASN A 122 -6.82 -2.78 29.73
C ASN A 122 -6.24 -4.19 29.57
N PHE A 123 -5.44 -4.44 28.54
CA PHE A 123 -4.94 -5.78 28.22
C PHE A 123 -3.42 -5.85 28.34
N ARG A 124 -2.92 -6.88 29.02
CA ARG A 124 -1.50 -7.22 29.03
C ARG A 124 -1.16 -8.01 27.78
N CYS A 125 -0.15 -7.57 27.05
CA CYS A 125 0.32 -8.32 25.89
C CYS A 125 1.09 -9.57 26.28
N GLU A 126 1.09 -10.53 25.36
CA GLU A 126 2.05 -11.63 25.38
C GLU A 126 3.48 -11.13 25.32
N GLU A 127 4.39 -11.95 25.81
CA GLU A 127 5.83 -11.74 25.69
C GLU A 127 6.25 -11.38 24.25
N GLY A 128 7.20 -10.44 24.13
CA GLY A 128 7.75 -10.02 22.83
C GLY A 128 6.87 -9.08 22.01
N ARG A 129 5.65 -8.76 22.48
CA ARG A 129 4.75 -7.80 21.80
C ARG A 129 4.89 -6.39 22.33
N ILE A 130 4.46 -5.43 21.51
CA ILE A 130 4.47 -4.00 21.86
C ILE A 130 3.07 -3.39 21.75
N CYS A 131 2.88 -2.22 22.36
CA CYS A 131 1.70 -1.41 22.14
C CYS A 131 1.82 -0.62 20.85
N SER A 132 0.82 -0.78 19.99
CA SER A 132 0.58 0.13 18.88
C SER A 132 -0.10 1.41 19.36
N SER A 133 -0.06 2.45 18.53
CA SER A 133 -0.81 3.69 18.67
C SER A 133 -2.33 3.49 18.74
N ALA A 134 -2.83 2.34 18.27
CA ALA A 134 -4.23 1.92 18.41
C ALA A 134 -4.57 1.36 19.81
N GLY A 135 -3.61 1.30 20.73
CA GLY A 135 -3.79 0.67 22.04
C GLY A 135 -3.89 -0.86 21.98
N ARG A 136 -3.43 -1.48 20.89
CA ARG A 136 -3.50 -2.94 20.68
C ARG A 136 -2.11 -3.57 20.77
N CYS A 137 -2.05 -4.80 21.27
CA CYS A 137 -0.87 -5.63 21.25
C CYS A 137 -0.49 -6.01 19.82
N MET A 138 0.70 -5.63 19.38
CA MET A 138 1.20 -5.83 18.03
C MET A 138 2.42 -6.75 18.04
N ASN A 139 2.49 -7.65 17.05
CA ASN A 139 3.68 -8.44 16.75
C ASN A 139 4.52 -7.69 15.71
N THR A 140 5.68 -7.17 16.13
CA THR A 140 6.58 -6.39 15.29
C THR A 140 7.31 -7.22 14.23
N THR A 141 7.18 -8.54 14.23
CA THR A 141 7.72 -9.38 13.15
C THR A 141 6.96 -9.15 11.86
N TYR A 142 5.62 -9.08 11.93
CA TYR A 142 4.73 -9.01 10.77
C TYR A 142 4.13 -7.62 10.55
N PHE A 143 4.02 -6.83 11.62
CA PHE A 143 3.33 -5.56 11.60
C PHE A 143 4.23 -4.41 12.04
N GLN A 144 3.86 -3.21 11.62
CA GLN A 144 4.45 -1.95 12.00
C GLN A 144 3.35 -0.98 12.38
N ASP A 145 3.63 -0.13 13.35
CA ASP A 145 2.73 0.94 13.74
C ASP A 145 3.03 2.18 12.89
N CYS A 146 2.05 2.59 12.11
CA CYS A 146 2.14 3.78 11.29
C CYS A 146 1.65 5.02 12.03
N GLY A 147 1.27 4.93 13.31
CA GLY A 147 0.76 6.04 14.10
C GLY A 147 -0.69 6.38 13.76
N GLY A 148 -1.32 7.23 14.59
CA GLY A 148 -2.71 7.64 14.38
C GLY A 148 -3.73 6.49 14.45
N GLY A 149 -3.37 5.37 15.09
CA GLY A 149 -4.19 4.17 15.17
C GLY A 149 -4.04 3.21 13.98
N ALA A 150 -3.20 3.51 12.99
CA ALA A 150 -2.97 2.66 11.84
C ALA A 150 -1.87 1.63 12.11
N ILE A 151 -2.23 0.35 12.06
CA ILE A 151 -1.28 -0.77 12.08
C ILE A 151 -1.24 -1.38 10.68
N CYS A 152 -0.05 -1.46 10.10
CA CYS A 152 0.18 -2.00 8.78
C CYS A 152 1.02 -3.26 8.86
N SER A 153 0.86 -4.16 7.90
CA SER A 153 1.88 -5.20 7.66
C SER A 153 3.19 -4.54 7.24
N LYS A 154 4.32 -5.21 7.49
CA LYS A 154 5.65 -4.69 7.10
C LYS A 154 5.85 -4.52 5.59
N ASN A 155 5.04 -5.16 4.77
CA ASN A 155 5.11 -5.03 3.32
C ASN A 155 4.32 -3.83 2.79
N LYS A 156 3.57 -3.14 3.65
CA LYS A 156 2.93 -1.86 3.31
C LYS A 156 3.78 -0.71 3.81
N ALA A 157 3.70 0.41 3.10
CA ALA A 157 4.26 1.66 3.58
C ALA A 157 3.22 2.42 4.41
N CYS A 158 3.71 3.18 5.39
CA CYS A 158 2.87 4.12 6.13
C CYS A 158 2.52 5.31 5.23
N ALA A 159 1.24 5.48 4.93
CA ALA A 159 0.77 6.62 4.16
C ALA A 159 0.83 7.91 5.00
N GLN A 160 1.08 9.04 4.34
CA GLN A 160 1.24 10.34 5.01
C GLN A 160 -0.08 10.87 5.60
N ASP A 161 -1.19 10.64 4.90
CA ASP A 161 -2.56 10.94 5.33
C ASP A 161 -3.10 9.93 6.36
N GLY A 162 -2.33 8.89 6.67
CA GLY A 162 -2.68 7.83 7.61
C GLY A 162 -3.08 6.54 6.92
N GLY A 163 -2.93 5.42 7.63
CA GLY A 163 -3.20 4.09 7.06
C GLY A 163 -2.01 3.48 6.33
N CYS A 164 -2.32 2.54 5.43
CA CYS A 164 -1.35 1.64 4.82
C CYS A 164 -1.47 1.68 3.30
N ALA A 165 -0.36 1.94 2.61
CA ALA A 165 -0.29 1.92 1.15
C ALA A 165 0.47 0.67 0.68
N ILE A 166 -0.10 -0.03 -0.32
CA ILE A 166 0.62 -1.09 -1.04
C ILE A 166 1.39 -0.39 -2.17
N VAL A 167 2.71 -0.40 -2.04
CA VAL A 167 3.61 0.27 -2.96
C VAL A 167 4.75 -0.67 -3.34
N GLY A 168 5.42 -0.41 -4.47
CA GLY A 168 6.62 -1.13 -4.89
C GLY A 168 7.76 -0.99 -3.87
N ILE A 169 8.94 -1.55 -4.16
CA ILE A 169 10.11 -1.41 -3.27
C ILE A 169 10.79 -0.04 -3.45
N GLY A 170 10.71 0.52 -4.66
CA GLY A 170 11.31 1.81 -5.00
C GLY A 170 10.74 2.96 -4.19
N ARG A 171 11.61 3.81 -3.65
CA ARG A 171 11.26 5.05 -2.96
C ARG A 171 11.95 6.22 -3.62
N THR A 172 11.22 7.30 -3.82
CA THR A 172 11.77 8.58 -4.23
C THR A 172 11.40 9.65 -3.22
N GLN A 173 12.12 10.76 -3.20
CA GLN A 173 11.80 11.90 -2.34
C GLN A 173 10.61 12.67 -2.94
N GLN A 174 9.72 13.15 -2.07
CA GLN A 174 8.70 14.11 -2.45
C GLN A 174 9.34 15.40 -2.96
N VAL A 175 8.75 15.97 -4.00
CA VAL A 175 9.27 17.16 -4.66
C VAL A 175 8.60 18.41 -4.07
N PRO A 176 9.36 19.42 -3.62
CA PRO A 176 8.77 20.69 -3.19
C PRO A 176 8.10 21.43 -4.36
N LEU A 177 6.86 21.87 -4.18
CA LEU A 177 6.09 22.64 -5.16
C LEU A 177 6.79 23.95 -5.56
N ALA A 178 7.57 24.54 -4.64
CA ALA A 178 8.34 25.75 -4.91
C ALA A 178 9.45 25.55 -5.95
N ILE A 179 10.03 24.34 -6.04
CA ILE A 179 11.11 24.02 -6.99
C ILE A 179 10.53 23.78 -8.39
N ASP A 180 9.42 23.04 -8.48
CA ASP A 180 8.72 22.75 -9.76
C ASP A 180 8.25 24.04 -10.46
N ASN A 181 7.61 24.95 -9.72
CA ASN A 181 7.15 26.22 -10.29
C ASN A 181 8.28 27.08 -10.87
N LYS A 182 9.49 27.02 -10.29
CA LYS A 182 10.65 27.75 -10.81
C LYS A 182 11.15 27.14 -12.13
N GLN A 183 11.15 25.81 -12.26
CA GLN A 183 11.54 25.13 -13.50
C GLN A 183 10.51 25.35 -14.61
N GLN A 184 9.21 25.32 -14.30
CA GLN A 184 8.16 25.59 -15.28
C GLN A 184 8.18 27.03 -15.79
N ASN A 185 8.55 28.01 -14.95
CA ASN A 185 8.70 29.39 -15.39
C ASN A 185 9.93 29.60 -16.30
N ILE A 186 11.01 28.84 -16.13
CA ILE A 186 12.18 28.92 -17.01
C ILE A 186 11.88 28.30 -18.39
N LEU A 187 11.09 27.22 -18.45
CA LEU A 187 10.70 26.57 -19.71
C LEU A 187 9.65 27.35 -20.51
N ARG A 188 9.05 28.39 -19.93
CA ARG A 188 8.04 29.26 -20.58
C ARG A 188 8.61 30.60 -21.05
N GLN A 189 9.90 30.85 -20.83
CA GLN A 189 10.65 31.99 -21.37
C GLN A 189 11.44 31.55 -22.60
#